data_AF-A0A948E9L4-F1
#
_entry.id   AF-A0A948E9L4-F1
#
_cell.length_a   1.000
_cell.length_b   1.000
_cell.length_c   1.000
_cell.angle_alpha   90.00
_cell.angle_beta   90.00
_cell.angle_gamma   90.00
#
_symmetry.space_group_name_H-M   'P 1'
#
loop_
_entity.id
_entity.type
_entity.pdbx_description
1 polymer ?
#
loop_
_entity_poly.entity_id
_entity_poly.type
_entity_poly.pdbx_seq_one_letter_code
_entity_poly.pdbx_strand_id
1 'polypeptide(L)'
;LHDGAIIIRENRIYKAGVLLPLSEDKKMEKKYGTRHRAALGISEHTDAIALVVSEERGTISICEGGKLVAMENLTRLRNELMRLLRRQSLTPSRWWRSKGNTRSGG
;
A
#
# COMPACT_ATOMS: atom_id res chain seq x y z
N LEU A 1 -19.37 -1.36 4.33
CA LEU A 1 -18.75 -1.95 3.13
C LEU A 1 -17.76 -0.92 2.57
N HIS A 2 -16.59 -1.31 2.06
CA HIS A 2 -15.72 -0.37 1.33
C HIS A 2 -15.84 -0.69 -0.15
N ASP A 3 -15.86 0.32 -1.02
CA ASP A 3 -16.13 0.18 -2.46
C ASP A 3 -14.93 -0.35 -3.27
N GLY A 4 -14.14 -1.24 -2.65
CA GLY A 4 -12.92 -1.77 -3.22
C GLY A 4 -11.75 -0.78 -3.19
N ALA A 5 -10.67 -1.16 -3.85
CA ALA A 5 -9.45 -0.38 -4.01
C ALA A 5 -9.05 -0.31 -5.50
N ILE A 6 -8.25 0.70 -5.83
CA ILE A 6 -7.64 0.86 -7.15
C ILE A 6 -6.17 0.48 -7.04
N ILE A 7 -5.72 -0.41 -7.93
CA ILE A 7 -4.33 -0.84 -8.03
C ILE A 7 -3.70 -0.12 -9.22
N ILE A 8 -2.63 0.62 -8.97
CA ILE A 8 -1.83 1.30 -9.99
C ILE A 8 -0.49 0.57 -10.11
N ARG A 9 -0.10 0.23 -11.34
CA ARG A 9 1.18 -0.41 -11.65
C ARG A 9 1.69 0.11 -12.99
N GLU A 10 3.01 0.33 -13.09
CA GLU A 10 3.65 0.79 -14.34
C GLU A 10 2.95 2.03 -14.93
N ASN A 11 2.62 2.98 -14.04
CA ASN A 11 1.94 4.23 -14.37
C ASN A 11 0.55 4.06 -15.03
N ARG A 12 -0.13 2.92 -14.80
CA ARG A 12 -1.46 2.61 -15.32
C ARG A 12 -2.35 2.03 -14.23
N ILE A 13 -3.67 2.23 -14.35
CA ILE A 13 -4.65 1.52 -13.52
C ILE A 13 -4.67 0.07 -13.98
N TYR A 14 -4.23 -0.84 -13.10
CA TYR A 14 -4.23 -2.27 -13.36
C TYR A 14 -5.60 -2.89 -13.09
N LYS A 15 -6.22 -2.52 -11.96
CA LYS A 15 -7.56 -2.98 -11.53
C LYS A 15 -8.24 -1.93 -10.65
N ALA A 16 -9.57 -1.95 -10.61
CA ALA A 16 -10.41 -1.17 -9.71
C ALA A 16 -11.44 -2.08 -9.02
N GLY A 17 -12.04 -1.62 -7.93
CA GLY A 17 -13.02 -2.40 -7.17
C GLY A 17 -12.45 -3.63 -6.46
N VAL A 18 -11.14 -3.64 -6.17
CA VAL A 18 -10.46 -4.81 -5.61
C VAL A 18 -10.68 -4.90 -4.10
N LEU A 19 -11.07 -6.08 -3.61
CA LEU A 19 -11.10 -6.36 -2.18
C LEU A 19 -9.68 -6.61 -1.68
N LEU A 20 -9.27 -5.88 -0.64
CA LEU A 20 -7.94 -6.00 -0.03
C LEU A 20 -8.02 -6.76 1.30
N PRO A 21 -6.92 -7.43 1.72
CA PRO A 21 -6.83 -7.97 3.07
C PRO A 21 -6.91 -6.83 4.09
N LEU A 22 -7.62 -7.08 5.20
CA LEU A 22 -7.70 -6.14 6.31
C LEU A 22 -6.63 -6.48 7.34
N SER A 23 -5.94 -5.48 7.86
CA SER A 23 -5.05 -5.67 9.01
C SER A 23 -5.85 -6.06 10.26
N GLU A 24 -5.29 -6.97 11.05
CA GLU A 24 -5.81 -7.43 12.34
C GLU A 24 -5.32 -6.56 13.52
N ASP A 25 -4.60 -5.46 13.26
CA ASP A 25 -4.11 -4.59 14.33
C ASP A 25 -5.29 -3.90 15.06
N LYS A 26 -5.54 -4.38 16.28
CA LYS A 26 -6.58 -3.88 17.20
C LYS A 26 -6.43 -2.38 17.51
N LYS A 27 -5.24 -1.80 17.36
CA LYS A 27 -5.03 -0.35 17.55
C LYS A 27 -5.76 0.48 16.48
N MET A 28 -6.05 -0.11 15.32
CA MET A 28 -6.75 0.59 14.23
C MET A 28 -8.25 0.71 14.49
N GLU A 29 -8.87 -0.24 15.19
CA GLU A 29 -10.33 -0.34 15.34
C GLU A 29 -10.99 0.88 15.98
N LYS A 30 -10.28 1.58 16.87
CA LYS A 30 -10.84 2.74 17.59
C LYS A 30 -10.72 4.06 16.83
N LYS A 31 -9.76 4.19 15.91
CA LYS A 31 -9.40 5.47 15.28
C LYS A 31 -9.60 5.48 13.78
N TYR A 32 -9.64 4.32 13.13
CA TYR A 32 -9.58 4.21 11.69
C TYR A 32 -10.62 3.23 11.14
N GLY A 33 -11.32 3.65 10.07
CA GLY A 33 -12.33 2.83 9.41
C GLY A 33 -11.76 1.68 8.56
N THR A 34 -12.67 0.93 7.92
CA THR A 34 -12.34 -0.23 7.08
C THR A 34 -11.36 0.07 5.94
N ARG A 35 -11.45 1.25 5.30
CA ARG A 35 -10.51 1.67 4.24
C ARG A 35 -9.06 1.76 4.73
N HIS A 36 -8.85 2.25 5.95
CA HIS A 36 -7.51 2.33 6.53
C HIS A 36 -6.99 0.94 6.90
N ARG A 37 -7.85 0.07 7.44
CA ARG A 37 -7.47 -1.33 7.72
C ARG A 37 -7.09 -2.09 6.45
N ALA A 38 -7.81 -1.86 5.35
CA ALA A 38 -7.47 -2.39 4.03
C ALA A 38 -6.12 -1.87 3.52
N ALA A 39 -5.88 -0.56 3.64
CA ALA A 39 -4.61 0.07 3.25
C ALA A 39 -3.43 -0.45 4.09
N LEU A 40 -3.64 -0.65 5.40
CA LEU A 40 -2.63 -1.22 6.29
C LEU A 40 -2.37 -2.68 5.93
N GLY A 41 -3.42 -3.49 5.81
CA GLY A 41 -3.31 -4.93 5.51
C GLY A 41 -2.56 -5.21 4.21
N ILE A 42 -2.87 -4.50 3.13
CA ILE A 42 -2.12 -4.69 1.88
C ILE A 42 -0.64 -4.31 2.02
N SER A 43 -0.34 -3.27 2.81
CA SER A 43 1.03 -2.82 3.05
C SER A 43 1.83 -3.73 4.01
N GLU A 44 1.17 -4.57 4.80
CA GLU A 44 1.80 -5.59 5.66
C GLU A 44 2.27 -6.80 4.84
N HIS A 45 1.49 -7.17 3.82
CA HIS A 45 1.74 -8.36 3.00
C HIS A 45 2.54 -8.10 1.72
N THR A 46 2.77 -6.83 1.37
CA THR A 46 3.43 -6.45 0.12
C THR A 46 4.36 -5.24 0.30
N ASP A 47 5.15 -4.93 -0.72
CA ASP A 47 5.92 -3.69 -0.82
C ASP A 47 5.10 -2.52 -1.40
N ALA A 48 3.78 -2.68 -1.54
CA ALA A 48 2.90 -1.65 -2.06
C ALA A 48 2.82 -0.45 -1.11
N ILE A 49 2.77 0.74 -1.70
CA ILE A 49 2.41 1.98 -1.02
C ILE A 49 0.90 2.15 -1.18
N ALA A 50 0.16 2.21 -0.08
CA ALA A 50 -1.27 2.45 -0.10
C ALA A 50 -1.58 3.89 0.33
N LEU A 51 -2.43 4.57 -0.42
CA LEU A 51 -2.94 5.91 -0.09
C LEU A 51 -4.42 5.80 0.28
N VAL A 52 -4.80 6.38 1.41
CA VAL A 52 -6.19 6.35 1.90
C VAL A 52 -6.63 7.72 2.38
N VAL A 53 -7.89 8.05 2.11
CA VAL A 53 -8.54 9.28 2.59
C VAL A 53 -9.61 8.91 3.60
N SER A 54 -9.58 9.57 4.76
CA SER A 54 -10.61 9.44 5.79
C SER A 54 -11.90 10.09 5.34
N GLU A 55 -12.99 9.34 5.38
CA GLU A 55 -14.34 9.83 5.08
C GLU A 55 -14.82 10.88 6.08
N GLU A 56 -14.50 10.66 7.36
CA GLU A 56 -14.98 11.48 8.45
C GLU A 56 -14.19 12.80 8.56
N ARG A 57 -12.87 12.74 8.34
CA ARG A 57 -11.95 13.85 8.65
C ARG A 57 -11.33 14.50 7.41
N GLY A 58 -11.50 13.90 6.24
CA GLY A 58 -10.78 14.29 5.02
C GLY A 58 -9.25 14.08 5.07
N THR A 59 -8.71 13.57 6.18
CA THR A 59 -7.27 13.36 6.37
C THR A 59 -6.76 12.30 5.42
N ILE A 60 -5.68 12.61 4.71
CA ILE A 60 -4.98 11.68 3.82
C ILE A 60 -3.90 10.96 4.62
N SER A 61 -3.80 9.64 4.49
CA SER A 61 -2.76 8.83 5.11
C SER A 61 -2.07 7.95 4.09
N ILE A 62 -0.78 7.72 4.29
CA ILE A 62 0.03 6.75 3.53
C ILE A 62 0.27 5.53 4.42
N CYS A 63 0.11 4.33 3.86
CA CYS A 63 0.49 3.08 4.50
C CYS A 63 1.62 2.40 3.70
N GLU A 64 2.68 2.00 4.39
CA GLU A 64 3.80 1.27 3.82
C GLU A 64 4.43 0.35 4.87
N GLY A 65 4.68 -0.91 4.52
CA GLY A 65 5.37 -1.86 5.39
C GLY A 65 4.70 -2.02 6.76
N GLY A 66 3.36 -2.03 6.79
CA GLY A 66 2.57 -2.14 8.03
C GLY A 66 2.62 -0.89 8.92
N LYS A 67 2.97 0.28 8.39
CA LYS A 67 2.93 1.55 9.13
C LYS A 67 2.00 2.53 8.43
N LEU A 68 1.14 3.19 9.20
CA LEU A 68 0.26 4.26 8.75
C LEU A 68 0.79 5.61 9.21
N VAL A 69 0.93 6.55 8.29
CA VAL A 69 1.35 7.93 8.57
C VAL A 69 0.30 8.89 8.00
N ALA A 70 -0.32 9.67 8.88
CA ALA A 70 -1.26 10.72 8.50
C ALA A 70 -0.50 11.95 7.98
N MET A 71 -0.99 12.55 6.90
CA MET A 71 -0.41 13.73 6.28
C MET A 71 -1.14 14.99 6.76
N GLU A 72 -0.36 15.95 7.24
CA GLU A 72 -0.88 17.23 7.73
C GLU A 72 -1.28 18.19 6.61
N ASN A 73 -0.60 18.11 5.46
CA ASN A 73 -0.86 18.97 4.30
C ASN A 73 -0.44 18.32 2.99
N LEU A 74 -0.92 18.90 1.87
CA LEU A 74 -0.65 18.40 0.52
C LEU A 74 0.82 18.48 0.11
N THR A 75 1.57 19.48 0.60
CA THR A 75 3.00 19.63 0.32
C THR A 75 3.79 18.45 0.88
N ARG A 76 3.54 18.10 2.14
CA ARG A 76 4.17 16.97 2.82
C ARG A 76 3.76 15.64 2.17
N LEU A 77 2.47 15.48 1.84
CA LEU A 77 1.98 14.34 1.08
C LEU A 77 2.74 14.17 -0.24
N ARG A 78 2.84 15.24 -1.04
CA ARG A 78 3.52 15.21 -2.35
C ARG A 78 4.99 14.82 -2.19
N ASN A 79 5.71 15.45 -1.27
CA ASN A 79 7.12 15.18 -1.03
C ASN A 79 7.35 13.72 -0.60
N GLU A 80 6.50 13.22 0.30
CA GLU A 80 6.59 11.86 0.80
C GLU A 80 6.26 10.84 -0.29
N LEU A 81 5.19 11.04 -1.05
CA LEU A 81 4.81 10.15 -2.16
C LEU A 81 5.92 10.11 -3.22
N MET A 82 6.49 11.26 -3.59
CA MET A 82 7.59 11.34 -4.56
C MET A 82 8.84 10.60 -4.07
N ARG A 83 9.15 10.70 -2.77
CA ARG A 83 10.26 9.99 -2.14
C ARG A 83 10.06 8.47 -2.20
N LEU A 84 8.86 8.00 -1.85
CA LEU A 84 8.52 6.58 -1.82
C LEU A 84 8.49 5.95 -3.23
N LEU A 85 7.88 6.62 -4.20
CA LEU A 85 7.79 6.12 -5.58
C LEU A 85 9.16 6.06 -6.28
N ARG A 86 10.04 7.04 -6.04
CA ARG A 86 11.43 7.00 -6.54
C ARG A 86 12.17 5.77 -6.02
N ARG A 87 11.93 5.37 -4.77
CA ARG A 87 12.56 4.15 -4.20
C ARG A 87 12.10 2.89 -4.94
N GLN A 88 10.82 2.77 -5.27
CA GLN A 88 10.31 1.60 -5.99
C GLN A 88 10.81 1.50 -7.44
N SER A 89 11.07 2.63 -8.11
CA SER A 89 11.65 2.59 -9.47
C SER A 89 13.08 2.03 -9.54
N LEU A 90 13.78 1.97 -8.40
CA LEU A 90 15.16 1.48 -8.31
C LEU A 90 15.26 0.01 -7.89
N THR A 91 14.14 -0.64 -7.57
CA THR A 91 14.13 -2.06 -7.18
C THR A 91 13.68 -2.92 -8.36
N PRO A 92 14.58 -3.70 -9.00
CA PRO A 92 14.16 -4.75 -9.91
C PRO A 92 13.28 -5.73 -9.13
N SER A 93 12.12 -6.09 -9.70
CA SER A 93 11.15 -7.02 -9.13
C SER A 93 11.85 -8.26 -8.53
N ARG A 94 11.85 -8.33 -7.18
CA ARG A 94 12.54 -9.36 -6.39
C ARG A 94 12.01 -10.78 -6.66
N TRP A 95 10.82 -10.87 -7.24
CA TRP A 95 10.10 -12.11 -7.56
C TRP A 95 10.71 -12.92 -8.73
N TRP A 96 11.51 -12.32 -9.61
CA TRP A 96 12.10 -13.03 -10.75
C TRP A 96 13.41 -13.76 -10.43
N ARG A 97 14.06 -13.44 -9.31
CA ARG A 97 15.36 -14.04 -8.94
C ARG A 97 15.23 -15.41 -8.26
N SER A 98 14.03 -15.79 -7.80
CA SER A 98 13.81 -17.03 -7.06
C SER A 98 13.29 -18.21 -7.90
N LYS A 99 13.05 -18.05 -9.21
CA LYS A 99 12.62 -19.15 -10.10
C LYS A 99 13.75 -19.76 -10.97
N GLY A 100 15.00 -19.30 -10.80
CA GLY A 100 16.11 -19.69 -11.68
C GLY A 100 17.10 -20.73 -11.14
N ASN A 101 17.00 -21.20 -9.89
CA ASN A 101 18.06 -22.02 -9.28
C ASN A 101 17.57 -23.32 -8.62
N THR A 102 16.76 -24.11 -9.33
CA THR A 102 16.54 -25.52 -8.99
C THR A 102 16.51 -26.38 -10.25
N ARG A 103 17.69 -26.65 -10.81
CA ARG A 103 17.95 -27.88 -11.57
C ARG A 103 19.34 -28.38 -11.20
N SER A 104 19.40 -28.98 -10.01
CA SER A 104 20.43 -29.92 -9.59
C SER A 104 20.41 -31.13 -10.52
N GLY A 105 21.60 -31.58 -10.90
CA GLY A 105 21.80 -32.83 -11.63
C GLY A 105 21.27 -34.05 -10.87
N GLY A 106 20.92 -35.04 -11.66
CA GLY A 106 20.47 -36.38 -11.31
C GLY A 106 20.22 -37.12 -12.61
#